data_AF-A0A8J6Y7E2-F1
#
_entry.id   AF-A0A8J6Y7E2-F1
#
_cell.length_a   1.000
_cell.length_b   1.000
_cell.length_c   1.000
_cell.angle_alpha   90.00
_cell.angle_beta   90.00
_cell.angle_gamma   90.00
#
_symmetry.space_group_name_H-M   'P 1'
#
loop_
_entity.id
_entity.type
_entity.pdbx_description
1 polymer ?
#
loop_
_entity_poly.entity_id
_entity_poly.type
_entity_poly.pdbx_seq_one_letter_code
_entity_poly.pdbx_strand_id
1 'polypeptide(L)'
;MSPPDLSLILIMVCFWATLWIVHRFLIRPVGTVMGERGRRIDDAQQEWSAKNEEYLAAVSRVEEEVSTAAREAARVRADARQHAMDERQSALDQARARADERLLGVLDTLEKDAENARSDLRARAEDLARLLASRLLGRELG
;
A
#
# COMPACT_ATOMS: atom_id res chain seq x y z
N MET A 1 -97.68 -35.25 19.97
CA MET A 1 -96.34 -34.87 19.48
C MET A 1 -96.46 -33.45 18.97
N SER A 2 -96.03 -32.49 19.78
CA SER A 2 -96.18 -31.06 19.52
C SER A 2 -95.52 -30.68 18.18
N PRO A 3 -96.16 -29.87 17.32
CA PRO A 3 -95.55 -29.42 16.08
C PRO A 3 -94.24 -28.66 16.40
N PRO A 4 -93.26 -28.65 15.50
CA PRO A 4 -92.02 -27.91 15.70
C PRO A 4 -92.37 -26.45 15.99
N ASP A 5 -92.08 -26.00 17.21
CA ASP A 5 -92.43 -24.67 17.67
C ASP A 5 -91.76 -23.64 16.76
N LEU A 6 -92.55 -22.71 16.22
CA LEU A 6 -92.10 -21.55 15.46
C LEU A 6 -90.95 -20.81 16.16
N SER A 7 -90.91 -20.89 17.49
CA SER A 7 -89.84 -20.43 18.36
C SER A 7 -88.47 -21.02 18.01
N LEU A 8 -88.36 -22.30 17.65
CA LEU A 8 -87.08 -22.93 17.28
C LEU A 8 -86.55 -22.37 15.95
N ILE A 9 -87.44 -22.18 14.97
CA ILE A 9 -87.09 -21.56 13.68
C ILE A 9 -86.65 -20.11 13.91
N LEU A 10 -87.39 -19.36 14.73
CA LEU A 10 -87.05 -17.98 15.09
C LEU A 10 -85.68 -17.89 15.80
N ILE A 11 -85.42 -18.76 16.78
CA ILE A 11 -84.12 -18.84 17.49
C ILE A 11 -82.99 -19.16 16.51
N MET A 12 -83.21 -20.07 15.56
CA MET A 12 -82.22 -20.43 14.56
C MET A 12 -81.90 -19.25 13.63
N VAL A 13 -82.91 -18.50 13.19
CA VAL A 13 -82.70 -17.27 12.40
C VAL A 13 -81.91 -16.23 13.20
N CYS A 14 -82.28 -15.99 14.48
CA CYS A 14 -81.55 -15.06 15.35
C CYS A 14 -80.10 -15.51 15.60
N PHE A 15 -79.86 -16.82 15.78
CA PHE A 15 -78.52 -17.38 15.94
C PHE A 15 -77.67 -17.16 14.70
N TRP A 16 -78.19 -17.47 13.51
CA TRP A 16 -77.49 -17.25 12.24
C TRP A 16 -77.24 -15.77 11.96
N ALA A 17 -78.21 -14.90 12.25
CA ALA A 17 -78.03 -13.45 12.13
C ALA A 17 -76.93 -12.95 13.08
N THR A 18 -76.92 -13.41 14.33
CA THR A 18 -75.88 -13.05 15.32
C THR A 18 -74.51 -13.57 14.91
N LEU A 19 -74.42 -14.83 14.47
CA LEU A 19 -73.18 -15.43 13.98
C LEU A 19 -72.63 -14.66 12.78
N TRP A 20 -73.50 -14.26 11.84
CA TRP A 20 -73.12 -13.43 10.70
C TRP A 20 -72.59 -12.05 11.13
N ILE A 21 -73.26 -11.40 12.10
CA ILE A 21 -72.81 -10.12 12.66
C ILE A 21 -71.44 -10.29 13.33
N VAL A 22 -71.26 -11.27 14.22
CA VAL A 22 -69.98 -11.51 14.92
C VAL A 22 -68.86 -11.83 13.95
N HIS A 23 -69.11 -12.69 12.96
CA HIS A 23 -68.11 -13.05 11.95
C HIS A 23 -67.69 -11.83 11.12
N ARG A 24 -68.65 -10.99 10.71
CA ARG A 24 -68.38 -9.79 9.91
C ARG A 24 -67.72 -8.67 10.72
N PHE A 25 -68.18 -8.41 11.95
CA PHE A 25 -67.77 -7.27 12.76
C PHE A 25 -66.65 -7.55 13.75
N LEU A 26 -66.40 -8.80 14.14
CA LEU A 26 -65.38 -9.12 15.15
C LEU A 26 -64.24 -9.96 14.56
N ILE A 27 -64.56 -11.12 13.97
CA ILE A 27 -63.52 -12.07 13.52
C ILE A 27 -62.70 -11.48 12.37
N ARG A 28 -63.36 -10.93 11.35
CA ARG A 28 -62.66 -10.35 10.19
C ARG A 28 -61.77 -9.15 10.57
N PRO A 29 -62.25 -8.09 11.27
CA PRO A 29 -61.40 -6.94 11.58
C PRO A 29 -60.29 -7.26 12.58
N VAL A 30 -60.52 -8.14 13.57
CA VAL A 30 -59.46 -8.56 14.50
C VAL A 30 -58.39 -9.38 13.76
N GLY A 31 -58.80 -10.28 12.86
CA GLY A 31 -57.90 -11.04 12.01
C GLY A 31 -57.03 -10.13 11.12
N THR A 32 -57.61 -9.08 10.53
CA THR A 32 -56.84 -8.12 9.73
C THR A 32 -55.82 -7.34 10.56
N VAL A 33 -56.17 -6.90 11.78
CA VAL A 33 -55.23 -6.15 12.64
C VAL A 33 -54.07 -7.03 13.10
N MET A 34 -54.32 -8.30 13.42
CA MET A 34 -53.27 -9.24 13.79
C MET A 34 -52.37 -9.59 12.59
N GLY A 35 -52.96 -9.74 11.39
CA GLY A 35 -52.21 -9.91 10.14
C GLY A 35 -51.34 -8.71 9.82
N GLU A 36 -51.85 -7.48 9.97
CA GLU A 36 -51.09 -6.24 9.75
C GLU A 36 -49.91 -6.12 10.73
N ARG A 37 -50.11 -6.49 12.00
CA ARG A 37 -49.04 -6.51 13.00
C ARG A 37 -47.96 -7.53 12.66
N GLY A 38 -48.35 -8.75 12.30
CA GLY A 38 -47.41 -9.79 11.86
C GLY A 38 -46.60 -9.33 10.66
N ARG A 39 -47.29 -8.84 9.63
CA ARG A 39 -46.65 -8.34 8.40
C ARG A 39 -45.67 -7.20 8.67
N ARG A 40 -46.03 -6.23 9.54
CA ARG A 40 -45.12 -5.14 9.90
C ARG A 40 -43.86 -5.61 10.63
N ILE A 41 -43.96 -6.66 11.45
CA ILE A 41 -42.80 -7.24 12.14
C ILE A 41 -41.94 -8.00 11.15
N ASP A 42 -42.55 -8.81 10.28
CA ASP A 42 -41.84 -9.57 9.25
C ASP A 42 -41.13 -8.64 8.25
N ASP A 43 -41.83 -7.60 7.78
CA ASP A 43 -41.26 -6.59 6.88
C ASP A 43 -40.09 -5.85 7.56
N ALA A 44 -40.25 -5.43 8.82
CA ALA A 44 -39.17 -4.78 9.56
C ALA A 44 -37.96 -5.70 9.78
N GLN A 45 -38.19 -6.99 10.04
CA GLN A 45 -37.14 -7.98 10.20
C GLN A 45 -36.40 -8.24 8.88
N GLN A 46 -37.13 -8.31 7.76
CA GLN A 46 -36.54 -8.46 6.43
C GLN A 46 -35.72 -7.23 6.03
N GLU A 47 -36.25 -6.03 6.24
CA GLU A 47 -35.52 -4.77 6.01
C GLU A 47 -34.26 -4.69 6.86
N TRP A 48 -34.35 -5.04 8.14
CA TRP A 48 -33.19 -5.07 9.03
C TRP A 48 -32.14 -6.07 8.56
N SER A 49 -32.55 -7.29 8.19
CA SER A 49 -31.63 -8.32 7.69
C SER A 49 -30.93 -7.87 6.42
N ALA A 50 -31.68 -7.30 5.46
CA ALA A 50 -31.12 -6.80 4.20
C ALA A 50 -30.13 -5.65 4.45
N LYS A 51 -30.47 -4.70 5.33
CA LYS A 51 -29.58 -3.58 5.67
C LYS A 51 -28.35 -4.03 6.45
N ASN A 52 -28.49 -5.01 7.32
CA ASN A 52 -27.36 -5.58 8.04
C ASN A 52 -26.41 -6.32 7.08
N GLU A 53 -26.93 -7.06 6.11
CA GLU A 53 -26.13 -7.71 5.08
C GLU A 53 -25.41 -6.70 4.18
N GLU A 54 -26.11 -5.65 3.72
CA GLU A 54 -25.50 -4.53 2.98
C GLU A 54 -24.38 -3.86 3.78
N TYR A 55 -24.60 -3.63 5.08
CA TYR A 55 -23.61 -3.05 5.98
C TYR A 55 -22.38 -3.95 6.12
N LEU A 56 -22.57 -5.25 6.40
CA LEU A 56 -21.47 -6.21 6.52
C LEU A 56 -20.67 -6.33 5.22
N ALA A 57 -21.35 -6.36 4.07
CA ALA A 57 -20.71 -6.36 2.76
C ALA A 57 -19.91 -5.06 2.53
N ALA A 58 -20.44 -3.91 2.93
CA ALA A 58 -19.73 -2.63 2.82
C ALA A 58 -18.49 -2.59 3.71
N VAL A 59 -18.59 -3.06 4.97
CA VAL A 59 -17.46 -3.15 5.89
C VAL A 59 -16.37 -4.08 5.32
N SER A 60 -16.76 -5.27 4.85
CA SER A 60 -15.81 -6.22 4.25
C SER A 60 -15.09 -5.64 3.03
N ARG A 61 -15.78 -4.88 2.17
CA ARG A 61 -15.13 -4.20 1.04
C ARG A 61 -14.13 -3.15 1.51
N VAL A 62 -14.49 -2.33 2.50
CA VAL A 62 -13.59 -1.31 3.05
C VAL A 62 -12.35 -1.95 3.69
N GLU A 63 -12.52 -3.04 4.44
CA GLU A 63 -11.40 -3.79 5.02
C GLU A 63 -10.47 -4.35 3.95
N GLU A 64 -11.02 -4.88 2.85
CA GLU A 64 -10.24 -5.38 1.71
C GLU A 64 -9.50 -4.25 0.98
N GLU A 65 -10.16 -3.11 0.73
CA GLU A 65 -9.55 -1.91 0.15
C GLU A 65 -8.42 -1.36 1.02
N VAL A 66 -8.60 -1.31 2.34
CA VAL A 66 -7.54 -0.89 3.27
C VAL A 66 -6.37 -1.89 3.27
N SER A 67 -6.66 -3.19 3.26
CA SER A 67 -5.63 -4.24 3.21
C SER A 67 -4.82 -4.18 1.91
N THR A 68 -5.49 -4.01 0.77
CA THR A 68 -4.85 -3.89 -0.54
C THR A 68 -4.01 -2.62 -0.64
N ALA A 69 -4.55 -1.46 -0.22
CA ALA A 69 -3.80 -0.21 -0.16
C ALA A 69 -2.56 -0.31 0.76
N ALA A 70 -2.67 -0.99 1.90
CA ALA A 70 -1.53 -1.22 2.79
C ALA A 70 -0.43 -2.08 2.14
N ARG A 71 -0.82 -3.14 1.39
CA ARG A 71 0.11 -3.99 0.64
C ARG A 71 0.78 -3.23 -0.49
N GLU A 72 0.02 -2.43 -1.24
CA GLU A 72 0.57 -1.59 -2.30
C GLU A 72 1.55 -0.56 -1.75
N ALA A 73 1.21 0.13 -0.67
CA ALA A 73 2.11 1.07 -0.01
C ALA A 73 3.40 0.38 0.49
N ALA A 74 3.28 -0.85 1.01
CA ALA A 74 4.45 -1.64 1.41
C ALA A 74 5.32 -2.01 0.21
N ARG A 75 4.71 -2.41 -0.93
CA ARG A 75 5.43 -2.72 -2.17
C ARG A 75 6.15 -1.49 -2.71
N VAL A 76 5.48 -0.35 -2.81
CA VAL A 76 6.09 0.91 -3.27
C VAL A 76 7.28 1.32 -2.39
N ARG A 77 7.16 1.19 -1.06
CA ARG A 77 8.28 1.45 -0.15
C ARG A 77 9.44 0.48 -0.34
N ALA A 78 9.15 -0.80 -0.57
CA ALA A 78 10.17 -1.82 -0.81
C ALA A 78 10.91 -1.54 -2.13
N ASP A 79 10.17 -1.25 -3.21
CA ASP A 79 10.74 -0.93 -4.52
C ASP A 79 11.59 0.34 -4.45
N ALA A 80 11.09 1.41 -3.82
CA ALA A 80 11.85 2.65 -3.63
C ALA A 80 13.14 2.42 -2.82
N ARG A 81 13.09 1.57 -1.80
CA ARG A 81 14.26 1.20 -1.00
C ARG A 81 15.27 0.41 -1.82
N GLN A 82 14.81 -0.52 -2.66
CA GLN A 82 15.67 -1.31 -3.53
C GLN A 82 16.36 -0.41 -4.57
N HIS A 83 15.59 0.44 -5.26
CA HIS A 83 16.13 1.42 -6.19
C HIS A 83 17.18 2.34 -5.55
N ALA A 84 16.90 2.86 -4.34
CA ALA A 84 17.88 3.68 -3.62
C ALA A 84 19.16 2.92 -3.24
N MET A 85 19.06 1.62 -2.92
CA MET A 85 20.23 0.78 -2.65
C MET A 85 21.05 0.53 -3.91
N ASP A 86 20.39 0.25 -5.03
CA ASP A 86 21.04 0.01 -6.32
C ASP A 86 21.73 1.29 -6.84
N GLU A 87 21.07 2.44 -6.74
CA GLU A 87 21.66 3.74 -7.08
C GLU A 87 22.85 4.07 -6.18
N ARG A 88 22.73 3.84 -4.86
CA ARG A 88 23.84 4.03 -3.93
C ARG A 88 25.02 3.15 -4.30
N GLN A 89 24.78 1.88 -4.61
CA GLN A 89 25.84 0.95 -4.98
C GLN A 89 26.52 1.39 -6.28
N SER A 90 25.74 1.76 -7.30
CA SER A 90 26.26 2.30 -8.56
C SER A 90 27.10 3.57 -8.33
N ALA A 91 26.63 4.49 -7.49
CA ALA A 91 27.35 5.71 -7.17
C ALA A 91 28.68 5.42 -6.44
N LEU A 92 28.69 4.46 -5.51
CA LEU A 92 29.91 4.03 -4.82
C LEU A 92 30.90 3.38 -5.78
N ASP A 93 30.43 2.52 -6.69
CA ASP A 93 31.30 1.85 -7.65
C ASP A 93 31.88 2.83 -8.67
N GLN A 94 31.09 3.81 -9.13
CA GLN A 94 31.60 4.91 -9.95
C GLN A 94 32.63 5.77 -9.21
N ALA A 95 32.39 6.07 -7.93
CA ALA A 95 33.33 6.85 -7.12
C ALA A 95 34.66 6.10 -6.91
N ARG A 96 34.60 4.78 -6.70
CA ARG A 96 35.79 3.92 -6.61
C ARG A 96 36.55 3.89 -7.93
N ALA A 97 35.88 3.66 -9.05
CA ALA A 97 36.51 3.65 -10.37
C ALA A 97 37.22 4.99 -10.68
N ARG A 98 36.59 6.13 -10.35
CA ARG A 98 37.21 7.45 -10.50
C ARG A 98 38.40 7.66 -9.56
N ALA A 99 38.36 7.12 -8.35
CA ALA A 99 39.47 7.18 -7.41
C ALA A 99 40.66 6.36 -7.92
N ASP A 100 40.41 5.16 -8.43
CA ASP A 100 41.43 4.29 -9.02
C ASP A 100 42.07 4.92 -10.26
N GLU A 101 41.25 5.50 -11.16
CA GLU A 101 41.74 6.24 -12.33
C GLU A 101 42.63 7.43 -11.93
N ARG A 102 42.22 8.20 -10.91
CA ARG A 102 43.03 9.30 -10.37
C ARG A 102 44.34 8.80 -9.75
N LEU A 103 44.31 7.70 -9.00
CA LEU A 103 45.51 7.11 -8.42
C LEU A 103 46.50 6.70 -9.51
N LEU A 104 46.03 6.01 -10.56
CA LEU A 104 46.87 5.64 -11.69
C LEU A 104 47.46 6.86 -12.40
N GLY A 105 46.66 7.91 -12.63
CA GLY A 105 47.13 9.16 -13.23
C GLY A 105 48.20 9.86 -12.38
N VAL A 106 47.98 9.92 -11.05
CA VAL A 106 48.96 10.51 -10.12
C VAL A 106 50.26 9.70 -10.11
N LEU A 107 50.18 8.36 -10.09
CA LEU A 107 51.36 7.50 -10.13
C LEU A 107 52.18 7.70 -11.41
N ASP A 108 51.52 7.78 -12.58
CA ASP A 108 52.20 8.07 -13.86
C ASP A 108 52.87 9.45 -13.87
N THR A 109 52.21 10.48 -13.32
CA THR A 109 52.85 11.80 -13.18
C THR A 109 54.04 11.77 -12.23
N LEU A 110 53.93 11.03 -11.12
CA LEU A 110 55.00 10.91 -10.13
C LEU A 110 56.24 10.20 -10.70
N GLU A 111 56.03 9.15 -11.50
CA GLU A 111 57.10 8.43 -12.21
C GLU A 111 57.84 9.36 -13.18
N LYS A 112 57.09 10.16 -13.96
CA LYS A 112 57.66 11.17 -14.87
C LYS A 112 58.43 12.26 -14.13
N ASP A 113 57.88 12.77 -13.04
CA ASP A 113 58.55 13.78 -12.22
C ASP A 113 59.84 13.23 -11.59
N ALA A 114 59.83 11.97 -11.15
CA ALA A 114 61.02 11.31 -10.62
C ALA A 114 62.12 11.14 -11.68
N GLU A 115 61.76 10.75 -12.91
CA GLU A 115 62.72 10.62 -14.01
C GLU A 115 63.28 11.98 -14.45
N ASN A 116 62.42 13.01 -14.53
CA ASN A 116 62.84 14.39 -14.81
C ASN A 116 63.80 14.91 -13.73
N ALA A 117 63.49 14.69 -12.45
CA ALA A 117 64.36 15.10 -11.34
C ALA A 117 65.71 14.37 -11.37
N ARG A 118 65.74 13.08 -11.72
CA ARG A 118 66.98 12.32 -11.89
C ARG A 118 67.83 12.86 -13.05
N SER A 119 67.20 13.21 -14.17
CA SER A 119 67.87 13.81 -15.32
C SER A 119 68.49 15.17 -14.96
N ASP A 120 67.72 16.04 -14.29
CA ASP A 120 68.20 17.36 -13.85
C ASP A 120 69.36 17.25 -12.85
N LEU A 121 69.29 16.30 -11.90
CA LEU A 121 70.39 16.03 -10.96
C LEU A 121 71.66 15.54 -11.69
N ARG A 122 71.54 14.70 -12.72
CA ARG A 122 72.69 14.25 -13.52
C ARG A 122 73.33 15.40 -14.28
N ALA A 123 72.54 16.23 -14.95
CA ALA A 123 73.04 17.42 -15.65
C ALA A 123 73.79 18.37 -14.71
N ARG A 124 73.22 18.67 -13.53
CA ARG A 124 73.88 19.50 -12.52
C ARG A 124 75.16 18.87 -11.96
N ALA A 125 75.20 17.56 -11.80
CA ALA A 125 76.40 16.85 -11.36
C ALA A 125 77.52 16.92 -12.41
N GLU A 126 77.20 16.80 -13.69
CA GLU A 126 78.17 16.99 -14.79
C GLU A 126 78.72 18.42 -14.84
N ASP A 127 77.86 19.43 -14.69
CA ASP A 127 78.26 20.84 -14.63
C ASP A 127 79.17 21.11 -13.43
N LEU A 128 78.82 20.59 -12.25
CA LEU A 128 79.65 20.72 -11.04
C LEU A 128 81.00 20.00 -11.21
N ALA A 129 81.02 18.82 -11.83
CA ALA A 129 82.25 18.08 -12.10
C ALA A 129 83.17 18.84 -13.07
N ARG A 130 82.62 19.45 -14.13
CA ARG A 130 83.37 20.33 -15.05
C ARG A 130 83.95 21.55 -14.33
N LEU A 131 83.16 22.19 -13.47
CA LEU A 131 83.61 23.31 -12.64
C LEU A 131 84.74 22.94 -11.67
N LEU A 132 84.66 21.75 -11.07
CA LEU A 132 85.72 21.23 -10.19
C LEU A 132 86.99 20.88 -10.97
N ALA A 133 86.85 20.24 -12.13
CA ALA A 133 87.96 19.88 -13.00
C ALA A 133 88.71 21.12 -13.51
N SER A 134 87.98 22.16 -13.95
CA SER A 134 88.59 23.42 -14.40
C SER A 134 89.32 24.15 -13.26
N ARG A 135 88.78 24.13 -12.04
CA ARG A 135 89.44 24.70 -10.85
C ARG A 135 90.70 23.94 -10.43
N LEU A 136 90.70 22.62 -10.53
CA LEU A 136 91.85 21.77 -10.18
C LEU A 136 92.96 21.80 -11.24
N LEU A 137 92.60 21.89 -12.53
CA LEU A 137 93.56 21.90 -13.66
C LEU A 137 94.09 23.30 -14.00
N GLY A 138 93.56 24.37 -13.37
CA GLY A 138 94.06 25.74 -13.52
C GLY A 138 93.93 26.31 -14.94
N ARG A 139 93.07 25.73 -15.78
CA ARG A 139 92.82 26.19 -17.14
C ARG A 139 91.40 25.87 -17.57
N GLU A 140 90.74 26.84 -18.20
CA GLU A 140 89.39 26.70 -18.74
C GLU A 140 89.41 25.65 -19.87
N LEU A 141 88.65 24.56 -19.66
CA LEU A 141 88.34 23.60 -20.71
C LEU A 141 86.95 23.97 -21.23
N GLY A 142 86.92 24.52 -22.45
CA GLY A 142 85.70 24.85 -23.19
C GLY A 142 84.89 23.63 -23.59
#